data_AF-A0A6L6QDQ6-F1
#
_entry.id   AF-A0A6L6QDQ6-F1
#
_cell.length_a   1.000
_cell.length_b   1.000
_cell.length_c   1.000
_cell.angle_alpha   90.00
_cell.angle_beta   90.00
_cell.angle_gamma   90.00
#
_symmetry.space_group_name_H-M   'P 1'
#
loop_
_entity.id
_entity.type
_entity.pdbx_description
1 polymer ?
#
loop_
_entity_poly.entity_id
_entity_poly.type
_entity_poly.pdbx_seq_one_letter_code
_entity_poly.pdbx_strand_id
1 'polypeptide(L)'
;MIRKLLFAVATLVACMGMAFAQVDVNKADAAALDSIKGIGPAKTKAIMTERAKGEFKDWADLEQRVKGIGGKNAAKLSEAGLTVNGKPLDSAAPHKESMKKK
;
A
#
# COMPACT_ATOMS: atom_id res chain seq x y z
N MET A 1 -38.78 -5.50 25.68
CA MET A 1 -38.12 -6.27 24.58
C MET A 1 -37.25 -5.38 23.66
N ILE A 2 -37.49 -4.06 23.59
CA ILE A 2 -36.65 -3.07 22.88
C ILE A 2 -35.16 -3.07 23.29
N ARG A 3 -34.85 -3.30 24.58
CA ARG A 3 -33.46 -3.31 25.08
C ARG A 3 -32.59 -4.39 24.42
N LYS A 4 -33.16 -5.56 24.09
CA LYS A 4 -32.46 -6.64 23.40
C LYS A 4 -32.22 -6.33 21.91
N LEU A 5 -33.10 -5.52 21.31
CA LEU A 5 -32.94 -5.05 19.92
C LEU A 5 -31.84 -3.99 19.81
N LEU A 6 -31.74 -3.08 20.79
CA LEU A 6 -30.66 -2.08 20.85
C LEU A 6 -29.27 -2.72 21.03
N PHE A 7 -29.17 -3.78 21.83
CA PHE A 7 -27.91 -4.54 21.96
C PHE A 7 -27.52 -5.28 20.68
N ALA A 8 -28.49 -5.81 19.92
CA ALA A 8 -28.23 -6.50 18.65
C ALA A 8 -27.77 -5.55 17.53
N VAL A 9 -28.27 -4.31 17.50
CA VAL A 9 -27.82 -3.29 16.54
C VAL A 9 -26.43 -2.76 16.89
N ALA A 10 -26.10 -2.64 18.19
CA ALA A 10 -24.77 -2.23 18.63
C ALA A 10 -23.66 -3.23 18.25
N THR A 11 -23.95 -4.54 18.25
CA THR A 11 -22.99 -5.58 17.82
C THR A 11 -22.75 -5.60 16.31
N LEU A 12 -23.71 -5.18 15.49
CA LEU A 12 -23.55 -5.15 14.02
C LEU A 12 -22.61 -4.03 13.55
N VAL A 13 -22.59 -2.90 14.27
CA VAL A 13 -21.70 -1.76 13.96
C VAL A 13 -20.25 -2.04 14.36
N ALA A 14 -20.01 -2.93 15.33
CA ALA A 14 -18.67 -3.32 15.77
C ALA A 14 -17.91 -4.22 14.77
N CYS A 15 -18.61 -4.85 13.81
CA CYS A 15 -17.99 -5.63 12.72
C CYS A 15 -17.60 -4.79 11.51
N MET A 16 -17.96 -3.49 11.46
CA MET A 16 -17.41 -2.55 10.49
C MET A 16 -16.00 -2.13 10.95
N GLY A 17 -15.12 -3.12 11.09
CA GLY A 17 -13.70 -2.88 11.31
C GLY A 17 -13.23 -1.94 10.22
N MET A 18 -12.58 -0.84 10.63
CA MET A 18 -11.77 -0.02 9.73
C MET A 18 -10.72 -0.95 9.13
N ALA A 19 -11.05 -1.55 7.99
CA ALA A 19 -10.07 -2.06 7.07
C ALA A 19 -9.29 -0.82 6.65
N PHE A 20 -8.18 -0.57 7.34
CA PHE A 20 -7.04 0.08 6.71
C PHE A 20 -6.77 -0.75 5.48
N ALA A 21 -7.37 -0.35 4.36
CA ALA A 21 -7.26 -1.04 3.11
C ALA A 21 -5.79 -0.94 2.72
N GLN A 22 -5.02 -1.95 3.07
CA GLN A 22 -3.70 -2.12 2.51
C GLN A 22 -3.91 -2.14 1.00
N VAL A 23 -3.35 -1.13 0.36
CA VAL A 23 -3.48 -0.93 -1.08
C VAL A 23 -2.42 -1.80 -1.71
N ASP A 24 -2.84 -2.95 -2.25
CA ASP A 24 -1.93 -3.85 -2.95
C ASP A 24 -1.66 -3.31 -4.36
N VAL A 25 -0.41 -3.11 -4.75
CA VAL A 25 -0.04 -2.64 -6.11
C VAL A 25 -0.66 -3.46 -7.24
N ASN A 26 -0.90 -4.76 -7.01
CA ASN A 26 -1.48 -5.68 -7.99
C ASN A 26 -3.01 -5.60 -8.06
N LYS A 27 -3.67 -4.94 -7.10
CA LYS A 27 -5.13 -4.80 -7.04
C LYS A 27 -5.62 -3.36 -6.98
N ALA A 28 -4.74 -2.42 -6.63
CA ALA A 28 -5.03 -1.02 -6.47
C ALA A 28 -5.47 -0.37 -7.78
N ASP A 29 -6.44 0.54 -7.66
CA ASP A 29 -6.83 1.42 -8.75
C ASP A 29 -5.92 2.67 -8.79
N ALA A 30 -5.96 3.43 -9.90
CA ALA A 30 -5.18 4.65 -10.06
C ALA A 30 -5.42 5.64 -8.91
N ALA A 31 -6.68 5.81 -8.50
CA ALA A 31 -7.07 6.68 -7.41
C ALA A 31 -6.56 6.18 -6.04
N ALA A 32 -6.53 4.85 -5.84
CA ALA A 32 -6.04 4.25 -4.60
C ALA A 32 -4.52 4.32 -4.50
N LEU A 33 -3.80 4.23 -5.62
CA LEU A 33 -2.36 4.46 -5.67
C LEU A 33 -2.05 5.93 -5.40
N ASP A 34 -2.75 6.86 -6.06
CA ASP A 34 -2.49 8.31 -5.92
C ASP A 34 -2.87 8.86 -4.54
N SER A 35 -3.77 8.18 -3.81
CA SER A 35 -4.11 8.55 -2.43
C SER A 35 -3.00 8.22 -1.42
N ILE A 36 -2.05 7.36 -1.78
CA ILE A 36 -0.93 7.02 -0.90
C ILE A 36 0.04 8.20 -0.87
N LYS A 37 0.27 8.72 0.33
CA LYS A 37 1.18 9.85 0.56
C LYS A 37 2.58 9.51 0.04
N GLY A 38 2.96 10.16 -1.05
CA GLY A 38 4.27 9.96 -1.68
C GLY A 38 4.20 9.18 -2.99
N ILE A 39 3.07 8.54 -3.34
CA ILE A 39 2.74 8.22 -4.75
C ILE A 39 2.17 9.48 -5.39
N GLY A 40 2.47 9.67 -6.67
CA GLY A 40 1.92 10.77 -7.45
C GLY A 40 1.63 10.27 -8.86
N PRO A 41 1.05 11.10 -9.74
CA PRO A 41 0.52 10.67 -11.04
C PRO A 41 1.56 9.99 -11.93
N ALA A 42 2.82 10.42 -11.86
CA ALA A 42 3.93 9.79 -12.57
C ALA A 42 4.17 8.34 -12.13
N LYS A 43 4.14 8.08 -10.82
CA LYS A 43 4.35 6.75 -10.24
C LYS A 43 3.13 5.87 -10.44
N THR A 44 1.92 6.41 -10.24
CA THR A 44 0.67 5.70 -10.52
C THR A 44 0.66 5.19 -11.96
N LYS A 45 0.96 6.05 -12.94
CA LYS A 45 1.02 5.65 -14.36
C LYS A 45 2.07 4.58 -14.63
N ALA A 46 3.24 4.67 -14.00
CA ALA A 46 4.30 3.69 -14.13
C ALA A 46 3.89 2.32 -13.54
N ILE A 47 3.30 2.30 -12.33
CA ILE A 47 2.78 1.09 -11.69
C ILE A 47 1.72 0.44 -12.59
N MET A 48 0.76 1.21 -13.13
CA MET A 48 -0.27 0.68 -14.02
C MET A 48 0.30 0.12 -15.33
N THR A 49 1.29 0.80 -15.91
CA THR A 49 1.95 0.35 -17.15
C THR A 49 2.73 -0.95 -16.93
N GLU A 50 3.44 -1.04 -15.81
CA GLU A 50 4.19 -2.25 -15.47
C GLU A 50 3.26 -3.40 -15.06
N ARG A 51 2.19 -3.13 -14.28
CA ARG A 51 1.15 -4.10 -13.96
C ARG A 51 0.48 -4.67 -15.23
N ALA A 52 0.28 -3.84 -16.26
CA ALA A 52 -0.27 -4.29 -17.54
C ALA A 52 0.64 -5.29 -18.27
N LYS A 53 1.96 -5.26 -18.02
CA LYS A 53 2.91 -6.25 -18.57
C LYS A 53 3.00 -7.52 -17.72
N GLY A 54 2.63 -7.45 -16.44
CA GLY A 54 2.65 -8.58 -15.52
C GLY A 54 2.63 -8.11 -14.06
N GLU A 55 2.03 -8.93 -13.20
CA GLU A 55 1.93 -8.67 -11.76
C GLU A 55 3.31 -8.54 -11.09
N PHE A 56 3.40 -7.67 -10.09
CA PHE A 56 4.62 -7.50 -9.29
C PHE A 56 4.76 -8.69 -8.35
N LYS A 57 5.94 -9.31 -8.31
CA LYS A 57 6.21 -10.43 -7.40
C LYS A 57 6.50 -9.98 -5.98
N ASP A 58 7.35 -8.97 -5.86
CA ASP A 58 7.82 -8.42 -4.60
C ASP A 58 8.19 -6.95 -4.75
N TRP A 59 8.61 -6.35 -3.65
CA TRP A 59 9.04 -4.96 -3.62
C TRP A 59 10.30 -4.70 -4.46
N ALA A 60 11.21 -5.67 -4.58
CA ALA A 60 12.41 -5.49 -5.39
C ALA A 60 12.03 -5.39 -6.88
N ASP A 61 11.10 -6.22 -7.35
CA ASP A 61 10.54 -6.16 -8.70
C ASP A 61 9.81 -4.83 -8.95
N LEU A 62 9.01 -4.36 -7.99
CA LEU A 62 8.38 -3.05 -8.05
C LEU A 62 9.42 -1.92 -8.16
N GLU A 63 10.48 -1.94 -7.34
CA GLU A 63 11.55 -0.92 -7.35
C GLU A 63 12.37 -0.96 -8.64
N GLN A 64 12.63 -2.15 -9.20
CA GLN A 64 13.38 -2.31 -10.45
C GLN A 64 12.57 -1.86 -11.66
N ARG A 65 11.27 -2.14 -11.67
CA ARG A 65 10.39 -1.84 -12.81
C ARG A 65 9.82 -0.42 -12.75
N VAL A 66 9.56 0.10 -11.55
CA VAL A 66 8.98 1.43 -11.34
C VAL A 66 10.02 2.39 -10.77
N LYS A 67 10.60 3.19 -11.66
CA LYS A 67 11.54 4.26 -11.28
C LYS A 67 10.90 5.23 -10.28
N GLY A 68 11.58 5.47 -9.16
CA GLY A 68 11.15 6.42 -8.13
C GLY A 68 10.44 5.82 -6.92
N ILE A 69 10.17 4.51 -6.93
CA ILE A 69 9.70 3.76 -5.75
C ILE A 69 10.88 3.24 -4.89
N GLY A 70 12.11 3.25 -5.39
CA GLY A 70 13.29 2.74 -4.69
C GLY A 70 13.51 3.25 -3.25
N GLY A 71 13.90 2.34 -2.37
CA GLY A 71 14.52 2.62 -1.09
C GLY A 71 13.70 3.35 -0.05
N LYS A 72 14.10 4.58 0.30
CA LYS A 72 13.39 5.37 1.31
C LYS A 72 11.96 5.69 0.89
N ASN A 73 11.70 5.77 -0.41
CA ASN A 73 10.35 5.94 -0.91
C ASN A 73 9.56 4.65 -0.71
N ALA A 74 10.11 3.47 -1.05
CA ALA A 74 9.44 2.18 -0.81
C ALA A 74 9.07 2.01 0.66
N ALA A 75 10.00 2.32 1.58
CA ALA A 75 9.73 2.27 3.03
C ALA A 75 8.56 3.19 3.42
N LYS A 76 8.60 4.47 3.00
CA LYS A 76 7.51 5.43 3.26
C LYS A 76 6.18 5.01 2.64
N LEU A 77 6.22 4.39 1.47
CA LEU A 77 5.02 3.90 0.78
C LEU A 77 4.42 2.71 1.52
N SER A 78 5.26 1.80 2.00
CA SER A 78 4.81 0.69 2.85
C SER A 78 4.23 1.19 4.17
N GLU A 79 4.87 2.16 4.83
CA GLU A 79 4.33 2.84 6.02
C GLU A 79 2.99 3.54 5.74
N ALA A 80 2.84 4.10 4.54
CA ALA A 80 1.61 4.72 4.08
C ALA A 80 0.51 3.70 3.66
N GLY A 81 0.78 2.39 3.80
CA GLY A 81 -0.21 1.33 3.57
C GLY A 81 -0.14 0.68 2.19
N LEU A 82 0.89 0.95 1.38
CA LEU A 82 1.12 0.21 0.14
C LEU A 82 1.65 -1.19 0.47
N THR A 83 1.18 -2.20 -0.26
CA THR A 83 1.70 -3.57 -0.16
C THR A 83 1.92 -4.18 -1.54
N VAL A 84 2.74 -5.22 -1.61
CA VAL A 84 2.92 -6.02 -2.82
C VAL A 84 2.56 -7.46 -2.50
N ASN A 85 1.52 -8.01 -3.15
CA ASN A 85 0.96 -9.34 -2.83
C ASN A 85 0.59 -9.47 -1.34
N GLY A 86 0.00 -8.43 -0.76
CA GLY A 86 -0.32 -8.36 0.67
C GLY A 86 0.89 -8.32 1.61
N LYS A 87 2.12 -8.18 1.09
CA LYS A 87 3.32 -8.01 1.91
C LYS A 87 3.72 -6.54 2.00
N PRO A 88 3.78 -5.95 3.21
CA PRO A 88 4.46 -4.68 3.41
C PRO A 88 5.97 -4.86 3.15
N LEU A 89 6.67 -3.76 2.84
CA LEU A 89 8.12 -3.77 2.78
C LEU A 89 8.62 -3.96 4.22
N ASP A 90 9.12 -5.16 4.51
CA ASP A 90 9.67 -5.48 5.82
C ASP A 90 10.85 -4.55 6.11
N SER A 91 10.73 -3.72 7.15
CA SER A 91 11.74 -2.72 7.53
C SER A 91 13.07 -3.34 7.96
N ALA A 92 13.16 -4.68 7.98
CA ALA A 92 14.35 -5.46 8.27
C ALA A 92 15.20 -5.84 7.04
N ALA A 93 14.72 -5.65 5.80
CA ALA A 93 15.56 -5.83 4.62
C ALA A 93 16.52 -4.63 4.47
N PRO A 94 17.84 -4.84 4.26
CA PRO A 94 18.83 -3.77 4.32
C PRO A 94 18.75 -2.92 3.06
N HIS A 95 17.78 -2.02 2.97
CA HIS A 95 17.82 -0.98 1.96
C HIS A 95 18.82 0.07 2.45
N LYS A 96 20.08 -0.15 2.04
CA LYS A 96 21.24 0.68 2.33
C LYS A 96 20.86 2.16 2.34
N GLU A 97 20.99 2.72 3.53
CA GLU A 97 21.43 4.07 3.84
C GLU A 97 21.93 4.84 2.61
N SER A 98 21.02 5.49 1.89
CA SER A 98 21.33 6.70 1.11
C SER A 98 20.80 7.93 1.85
N MET A 99 20.94 7.95 3.19
CA MET A 99 20.76 9.16 4.01
C MET A 99 22.05 9.53 4.73
N LYS A 100 23.08 9.85 3.97
CA LYS A 100 24.21 10.70 4.37
C LYS A 100 24.71 11.30 3.06
N LYS A 101 24.95 12.59 2.89
CA LYS A 101 25.14 13.70 3.82
C LYS A 101 25.27 14.96 2.96
N LYS A 102 24.90 16.11 3.54
CA LYS A 102 25.24 17.49 3.18
C LYS A 102 24.16 18.28 2.43
#